data_AF-A0A6J4MXI7-F1
#
_entry.id   AF-A0A6J4MXI7-F1
#
_cell.length_a   1.000
_cell.length_b   1.000
_cell.length_c   1.000
_cell.angle_alpha   90.00
_cell.angle_beta   90.00
_cell.angle_gamma   90.00
#
_symmetry.space_group_name_H-M   'P 1'
#
loop_
_entity.id
_entity.type
_entity.pdbx_description
1 polymer ?
#
loop_
_entity_poly.entity_id
_entity_poly.type
_entity_poly.pdbx_seq_one_letter_code
_entity_poly.pdbx_strand_id
1 'polypeptide(L)'
;MQDAEWFGEFLALLTEKMRARDLLRVYRGNHAGYIRGLLHRSARGPDEGETRERLFLFGVKARRYHTGGGQYPDARDYLSSVNDTSDEVLAFLFDRVAAACVHPRRRSFVGMHCSTAFLTYFENASNRDHFVRVVGSLTGRSRLRVRDYYLYFAHTAGQPGVSAGSPLVSTSMRPDTGRQFARGYQGRNLEPWVIHYFIPRPFENFAVLPWHSTNADDQVRSVGLPSPPLFGLFPAQQEVAVKGALLPHFIIGVRDLTSDQFVPNPHLFVNHGLVPDEICEHGIPIDQSRFTDTIFDTGYGGFLEAERTGDFRDFSVADRSR
;
A
#
# COMPACT_ATOMS: atom_id res chain seq x y z
N MET A 1 26.51 19.99 -10.39
CA MET A 1 27.07 20.20 -9.04
C MET A 1 25.94 20.56 -8.07
N GLN A 2 25.12 21.55 -8.42
CA GLN A 2 23.93 21.96 -7.67
C GLN A 2 22.92 20.83 -7.38
N ASP A 3 22.57 19.99 -8.36
CA ASP A 3 21.60 18.89 -8.13
C ASP A 3 22.08 17.82 -7.15
N ALA A 4 23.38 17.50 -7.18
CA ALA A 4 23.95 16.48 -6.30
C ALA A 4 24.03 16.97 -4.85
N GLU A 5 24.38 18.25 -4.67
CA GLU A 5 24.37 18.93 -3.37
C GLU A 5 22.95 19.00 -2.81
N TRP A 6 22.00 19.51 -3.61
CA TRP A 6 20.58 19.56 -3.27
C TRP A 6 20.02 18.19 -2.86
N PHE A 7 20.30 17.14 -3.65
CA PHE A 7 19.84 15.80 -3.31
C PHE A 7 20.46 15.29 -2.01
N GLY A 8 21.72 15.62 -1.74
CA GLY A 8 22.40 15.34 -0.48
C GLY A 8 21.71 16.01 0.71
N GLU A 9 21.39 17.29 0.60
CA GLU A 9 20.66 18.06 1.61
C GLU A 9 19.26 17.49 1.85
N PHE A 10 18.53 17.17 0.79
CA PHE A 10 17.21 16.54 0.89
C PHE A 10 17.28 15.19 1.63
N LEU A 11 18.26 14.34 1.31
CA LEU A 11 18.45 13.07 2.02
C LEU A 11 18.83 13.26 3.49
N ALA A 12 19.62 14.29 3.81
CA ALA A 12 19.95 14.65 5.17
C ALA A 12 18.70 15.07 5.95
N LEU A 13 17.85 15.92 5.37
CA LEU A 13 16.59 16.32 5.97
C LEU A 13 15.65 15.13 6.17
N LEU A 14 15.47 14.27 5.16
CA LEU A 14 14.66 13.06 5.32
C LEU A 14 15.15 12.22 6.50
N THR A 15 16.47 12.10 6.66
CA THR A 15 17.08 11.36 7.78
C THR A 15 16.78 12.03 9.13
N GLU A 16 16.84 13.37 9.19
CA GLU A 16 16.47 14.13 10.38
C GLU A 16 14.99 13.94 10.74
N LYS A 17 14.07 14.13 9.79
CA LYS A 17 12.63 13.95 10.00
C LYS A 17 12.28 12.51 10.39
N MET A 18 12.99 11.52 9.84
CA MET A 18 12.85 10.13 10.29
C MET A 18 13.28 9.93 11.75
N ARG A 19 14.36 10.57 12.19
CA ARG A 19 14.80 10.54 13.61
C ARG A 19 13.80 11.24 14.52
N ALA A 20 13.23 12.35 14.08
CA ALA A 20 12.13 13.05 14.75
C ALA A 20 10.80 12.27 14.72
N ARG A 21 10.74 11.20 13.93
CA ARG A 21 9.56 10.35 13.67
C ARG A 21 8.46 11.04 12.87
N ASP A 22 8.74 12.13 12.18
CA ASP A 22 7.79 12.86 11.33
C ASP A 22 7.58 12.18 9.97
N LEU A 23 8.56 11.37 9.55
CA LEU A 23 8.51 10.58 8.32
C LEU A 23 8.79 9.11 8.60
N LEU A 24 8.17 8.25 7.79
CA LEU A 24 8.51 6.84 7.71
C LEU A 24 9.08 6.52 6.34
N ARG A 25 10.29 5.95 6.30
CA ARG A 25 10.88 5.46 5.05
C ARG A 25 10.55 3.99 4.86
N VAL A 26 10.08 3.66 3.67
CA VAL A 26 9.72 2.29 3.28
C VAL A 26 10.24 1.97 1.89
N TYR A 27 10.33 0.66 1.62
CA TYR A 27 10.91 0.11 0.42
C TYR A 27 9.93 -0.89 -0.21
N ARG A 28 9.79 -0.81 -1.53
CA ARG A 28 9.00 -1.78 -2.31
C ARG A 28 9.90 -2.43 -3.35
N GLY A 29 10.13 -3.73 -3.21
CA GLY A 29 10.78 -4.54 -4.23
C GLY A 29 9.78 -5.00 -5.29
N ASN A 30 10.13 -4.84 -6.57
CA ASN A 30 9.39 -5.39 -7.71
C ASN A 30 10.35 -5.62 -8.88
N HIS A 31 9.87 -6.29 -9.93
CA HIS A 31 10.60 -6.43 -11.19
C HIS A 31 10.22 -5.29 -12.14
N ALA A 32 11.18 -4.74 -12.89
CA ALA A 32 10.93 -3.66 -13.86
C ALA A 32 9.89 -4.09 -14.91
N GLY A 33 9.94 -5.33 -15.40
CA GLY A 33 8.93 -5.87 -16.31
C GLY A 33 7.49 -5.87 -15.76
N TYR A 34 7.32 -6.10 -14.44
CA TYR A 34 6.02 -5.97 -13.80
C TYR A 34 5.55 -4.51 -13.77
N ILE A 35 6.44 -3.58 -13.38
CA ILE A 35 6.15 -2.14 -13.36
C ILE A 35 5.82 -1.63 -14.78
N ARG A 36 6.56 -2.07 -15.80
CA ARG A 36 6.28 -1.78 -17.22
C ARG A 36 4.87 -2.19 -17.63
N GLY A 37 4.45 -3.40 -17.26
CA GLY A 37 3.09 -3.88 -17.54
C GLY A 37 1.99 -3.07 -16.82
N LEU A 38 2.30 -2.37 -15.74
CA LEU A 38 1.36 -1.45 -15.08
C LEU A 38 1.32 -0.07 -15.76
N LEU A 39 2.46 0.44 -16.21
CA LEU A 39 2.61 1.83 -16.66
C LEU A 39 2.42 2.01 -18.17
N HIS A 40 2.40 0.92 -18.95
CA HIS A 40 2.28 0.97 -20.40
C HIS A 40 1.25 -0.05 -20.89
N ARG A 41 0.38 0.38 -21.82
CA ARG A 41 -0.59 -0.48 -22.49
C ARG A 41 -0.04 -1.13 -23.78
N SER A 42 1.00 -0.56 -24.38
CA SER A 42 1.50 -0.99 -25.70
C SER A 42 2.57 -2.09 -25.63
N ALA A 43 2.62 -2.94 -26.68
CA ALA A 43 3.53 -4.07 -26.80
C ALA A 43 4.94 -3.72 -27.31
N ARG A 44 5.19 -2.46 -27.70
CA ARG A 44 6.56 -2.00 -27.96
C ARG A 44 7.22 -1.83 -26.59
N GLY A 45 8.31 -2.57 -26.35
CA GLY A 45 9.03 -2.52 -25.09
C GLY A 45 9.45 -1.08 -24.82
N PRO A 46 8.83 -0.39 -23.83
CA PRO A 46 9.23 0.96 -23.49
C PRO A 46 10.67 0.93 -22.99
N ASP A 47 11.39 2.00 -23.28
CA ASP A 47 12.71 2.24 -22.69
C ASP A 47 12.59 2.28 -21.15
N GLU A 48 13.69 1.89 -20.50
CA GLU A 48 13.82 1.94 -19.05
C GLU A 48 13.65 3.36 -18.51
N GLY A 49 14.16 4.37 -19.23
CA GLY A 49 13.96 5.79 -18.94
C GLY A 49 12.49 6.17 -18.91
N GLU A 50 11.75 5.90 -19.99
CA GLU A 50 10.30 6.17 -20.06
C GLU A 50 9.53 5.47 -18.93
N THR A 51 9.90 4.23 -18.60
CA THR A 51 9.27 3.48 -17.51
C THR A 51 9.44 4.19 -16.16
N ARG A 52 10.64 4.72 -15.89
CA ARG A 52 10.93 5.45 -14.65
C ARG A 52 10.20 6.79 -14.62
N GLU A 53 10.17 7.53 -15.72
CA GLU A 53 9.40 8.78 -15.83
C GLU A 53 7.91 8.55 -15.53
N ARG A 54 7.31 7.52 -16.15
CA ARG A 54 5.93 7.15 -15.86
C ARG A 54 5.72 6.69 -14.43
N LEU A 55 6.68 6.00 -13.83
CA LEU A 55 6.59 5.62 -12.42
C LEU A 55 6.55 6.86 -11.53
N PHE A 56 7.40 7.85 -11.81
CA PHE A 56 7.44 9.10 -11.09
C PHE A 56 6.24 10.00 -11.38
N LEU A 57 5.49 9.78 -12.47
CA LEU A 57 4.25 10.50 -12.77
C LEU A 57 2.99 9.83 -12.22
N PHE A 58 2.90 8.49 -12.28
CA PHE A 58 1.66 7.76 -11.98
C PHE A 58 1.69 6.98 -10.65
N GLY A 59 2.90 6.75 -10.11
CA GLY A 59 3.10 5.89 -8.96
C GLY A 59 2.78 4.41 -9.22
N VAL A 60 2.66 3.62 -8.16
CA VAL A 60 2.26 2.20 -8.22
C VAL A 60 0.94 2.00 -7.51
N LYS A 61 -0.14 1.80 -8.27
CA LYS A 61 -1.48 1.60 -7.72
C LYS A 61 -1.68 0.19 -7.18
N ALA A 62 -2.52 0.06 -6.16
CA ALA A 62 -2.95 -1.23 -5.63
C ALA A 62 -3.64 -2.08 -6.70
N ARG A 63 -3.66 -3.38 -6.48
CA ARG A 63 -4.08 -4.37 -7.49
C ARG A 63 -5.52 -4.20 -7.96
N ARG A 64 -6.40 -3.65 -7.11
CA ARG A 64 -7.79 -3.31 -7.47
C ARG A 64 -7.90 -2.41 -8.70
N TYR A 65 -6.89 -1.57 -8.94
CA TYR A 65 -6.89 -0.62 -10.05
C TYR A 65 -6.28 -1.19 -11.34
N HIS A 66 -5.97 -2.49 -11.42
CA HIS A 66 -5.30 -3.08 -12.60
C HIS A 66 -6.33 -3.64 -13.60
N THR A 67 -6.18 -3.34 -14.89
CA THR A 67 -7.08 -3.84 -15.96
C THR A 67 -7.15 -5.37 -16.01
N GLY A 68 -6.02 -6.04 -15.80
CA GLY A 68 -5.85 -7.49 -15.93
C GLY A 68 -6.20 -8.35 -14.71
N GLY A 69 -7.03 -7.88 -13.77
CA GLY A 69 -7.54 -8.70 -12.64
C GLY A 69 -8.51 -9.83 -13.06
N GLY A 70 -8.26 -10.48 -14.20
CA GLY A 70 -9.14 -11.42 -14.90
C GLY A 70 -9.20 -12.83 -14.32
N GLN A 71 -9.33 -13.00 -13.00
CA GLN A 71 -9.69 -14.32 -12.45
C GLN A 71 -10.78 -14.29 -11.37
N TYR A 72 -11.21 -13.10 -10.91
CA TYR A 72 -12.27 -13.00 -9.92
C TYR A 72 -13.12 -11.74 -10.18
N PRO A 73 -14.05 -11.78 -11.13
CA PRO A 73 -15.04 -10.71 -11.35
C PRO A 73 -15.78 -10.36 -10.05
N ASP A 74 -16.16 -11.37 -9.27
CA ASP A 74 -16.89 -11.23 -8.01
C ASP A 74 -16.07 -10.66 -6.84
N ALA A 75 -14.74 -10.54 -6.99
CA ALA A 75 -13.86 -10.02 -5.92
C ALA A 75 -13.66 -8.49 -5.98
N ARG A 76 -14.28 -7.78 -6.92
CA ARG A 76 -14.15 -6.31 -7.02
C ARG A 76 -15.23 -5.55 -6.27
N ASP A 77 -16.39 -6.16 -6.05
CA ASP A 77 -17.60 -5.44 -5.64
C ASP A 77 -17.71 -5.17 -4.14
N TYR A 78 -16.87 -5.80 -3.31
CA TYR A 78 -17.04 -5.73 -1.85
C TYR A 78 -16.38 -4.51 -1.20
N LEU A 79 -15.37 -3.87 -1.81
CA LEU A 79 -14.71 -2.65 -1.31
C LEU A 79 -14.90 -1.54 -2.33
N SER A 80 -15.93 -0.71 -2.17
CA SER A 80 -16.26 0.33 -3.15
C SER A 80 -15.20 1.44 -3.24
N SER A 81 -14.52 1.75 -2.13
CA SER A 81 -13.44 2.74 -2.06
C SER A 81 -12.33 2.32 -1.10
N VAL A 82 -11.21 3.05 -1.09
CA VAL A 82 -10.13 2.80 -0.12
C VAL A 82 -10.64 2.90 1.31
N ASN A 83 -11.54 3.84 1.61
CA ASN A 83 -12.08 4.11 2.95
C ASN A 83 -13.46 3.48 3.21
N ASP A 84 -13.92 2.57 2.36
CA ASP A 84 -15.22 1.93 2.53
C ASP A 84 -15.30 1.14 3.85
N THR A 85 -16.27 1.50 4.67
CA THR A 85 -16.51 0.89 5.98
C THR A 85 -17.93 0.36 6.11
N SER A 86 -18.67 0.23 5.01
CA SER A 86 -20.04 -0.31 4.96
C SER A 86 -20.17 -1.65 5.67
N ASP A 87 -21.38 -1.98 6.10
CA ASP A 87 -21.65 -3.22 6.82
C ASP A 87 -21.31 -4.44 5.95
N GLU A 88 -21.52 -4.33 4.63
CA GLU A 88 -21.14 -5.31 3.61
C GLU A 88 -19.62 -5.55 3.58
N VAL A 89 -18.79 -4.49 3.62
CA VAL A 89 -17.33 -4.61 3.73
C VAL A 89 -16.94 -5.31 5.01
N LEU A 90 -17.55 -4.95 6.14
CA LEU A 90 -17.21 -5.51 7.45
C LEU A 90 -17.56 -7.00 7.51
N ALA A 91 -18.72 -7.36 6.95
CA ALA A 91 -19.18 -8.73 6.77
C ALA A 91 -18.19 -9.55 5.94
N PHE A 92 -17.84 -9.03 4.76
CA PHE A 92 -16.86 -9.66 3.88
C PHE A 92 -15.52 -9.85 4.60
N LEU A 93 -15.06 -8.81 5.32
CA LEU A 93 -13.80 -8.85 6.02
C LEU A 93 -13.79 -9.92 7.11
N PHE A 94 -14.87 -10.05 7.89
CA PHE A 94 -15.03 -11.15 8.84
C PHE A 94 -14.85 -12.50 8.14
N ASP A 95 -15.55 -12.72 7.01
CA ASP A 95 -15.51 -13.98 6.28
C ASP A 95 -14.08 -14.29 5.77
N ARG A 96 -13.30 -13.27 5.39
CA ARG A 96 -11.90 -13.45 4.98
C ARG A 96 -10.97 -13.75 6.15
N VAL A 97 -11.16 -13.10 7.29
CA VAL A 97 -10.37 -13.40 8.51
C VAL A 97 -10.68 -14.82 8.99
N ALA A 98 -11.96 -15.19 9.05
CA ALA A 98 -12.42 -16.55 9.36
C ALA A 98 -11.81 -17.59 8.41
N ALA A 99 -11.86 -17.34 7.09
CA ALA A 99 -11.23 -18.19 6.10
C ALA A 99 -9.72 -18.36 6.36
N ALA A 100 -9.02 -17.30 6.78
CA ALA A 100 -7.60 -17.39 7.13
C ALA A 100 -7.33 -18.31 8.32
N CYS A 101 -8.18 -18.28 9.34
CA CYS A 101 -8.06 -19.12 10.53
C CYS A 101 -8.27 -20.61 10.19
N VAL A 102 -9.20 -20.94 9.27
CA VAL A 102 -9.54 -22.33 8.98
C VAL A 102 -8.83 -22.94 7.76
N HIS A 103 -8.20 -22.11 6.89
CA HIS A 103 -7.64 -22.59 5.64
C HIS A 103 -6.51 -23.63 5.86
N PRO A 104 -6.59 -24.85 5.28
CA PRO A 104 -5.68 -25.96 5.61
C PRO A 104 -4.18 -25.63 5.49
N ARG A 105 -3.79 -24.89 4.46
CA ARG A 105 -2.38 -24.51 4.22
C ARG A 105 -1.86 -23.38 5.11
N ARG A 106 -2.74 -22.70 5.85
CA ARG A 106 -2.41 -21.46 6.59
C ARG A 106 -2.74 -21.55 8.07
N ARG A 107 -3.70 -22.40 8.45
CA ARG A 107 -4.17 -22.61 9.83
C ARG A 107 -3.02 -22.78 10.81
N SER A 108 -2.03 -23.63 10.50
CA SER A 108 -0.87 -23.83 11.37
C SER A 108 -0.08 -22.53 11.57
N PHE A 109 0.25 -21.85 10.48
CA PHE A 109 0.98 -20.58 10.54
C PHE A 109 0.20 -19.48 11.27
N VAL A 110 -1.07 -19.28 10.93
CA VAL A 110 -1.96 -18.33 11.61
C VAL A 110 -2.10 -18.68 13.09
N GLY A 111 -2.23 -19.97 13.43
CA GLY A 111 -2.34 -20.46 14.79
C GLY A 111 -1.08 -20.27 15.65
N MET A 112 0.11 -20.25 15.04
CA MET A 112 1.36 -19.92 15.74
C MET A 112 1.47 -18.43 16.11
N HIS A 113 0.76 -17.56 15.39
CA HIS A 113 0.90 -16.10 15.53
C HIS A 113 -0.31 -15.44 16.20
N CYS A 114 -1.48 -16.08 16.22
CA CYS A 114 -2.71 -15.53 16.79
C CYS A 114 -3.04 -16.15 18.14
N SER A 115 -3.75 -15.39 18.99
CA SER A 115 -4.24 -15.90 20.27
C SER A 115 -5.39 -16.88 20.10
N THR A 116 -5.59 -17.77 21.09
CA THR A 116 -6.74 -18.69 21.13
C THR A 116 -8.07 -17.95 21.06
N ALA A 117 -8.18 -16.79 21.71
CA ALA A 117 -9.38 -15.96 21.69
C ALA A 117 -9.70 -15.46 20.27
N PHE A 118 -8.69 -15.00 19.53
CA PHE A 118 -8.85 -14.58 18.14
C PHE A 118 -9.33 -15.72 17.25
N LEU A 119 -8.66 -16.87 17.32
CA LEU A 119 -9.03 -18.05 16.53
C LEU A 119 -10.45 -18.51 16.85
N THR A 120 -10.79 -18.68 18.13
CA THR A 120 -12.11 -19.15 18.57
C THR A 120 -13.23 -18.21 18.09
N TYR A 121 -12.99 -16.90 18.12
CA TYR A 121 -13.97 -15.92 17.69
C TYR A 121 -14.24 -16.00 16.17
N PHE A 122 -13.19 -16.01 15.34
CA PHE A 122 -13.34 -16.00 13.89
C PHE A 122 -13.64 -17.38 13.28
N GLU A 123 -13.36 -18.47 14.00
CA GLU A 123 -13.80 -19.82 13.58
C GLU A 123 -15.31 -20.01 13.77
N ASN A 124 -15.96 -19.22 14.62
CA ASN A 124 -17.40 -19.29 14.84
C ASN A 124 -18.16 -18.31 13.92
N ALA A 125 -18.82 -18.84 12.89
CA ALA A 125 -19.60 -18.07 11.93
C ALA A 125 -20.74 -17.24 12.58
N SER A 126 -21.27 -17.63 13.75
CA SER A 126 -22.31 -16.85 14.44
C SER A 126 -21.81 -15.50 14.96
N ASN A 127 -20.48 -15.29 15.03
CA ASN A 127 -19.89 -14.03 15.47
C ASN A 127 -19.84 -12.96 14.37
N ARG A 128 -20.22 -13.29 13.14
CA ARG A 128 -20.20 -12.36 12.01
C ARG A 128 -21.08 -11.13 12.26
N ASP A 129 -22.33 -11.33 12.66
CA ASP A 129 -23.25 -10.23 12.90
C ASP A 129 -22.87 -9.41 14.14
N HIS A 130 -22.27 -10.08 15.14
CA HIS A 130 -21.66 -9.40 16.28
C HIS A 130 -20.51 -8.48 15.82
N PHE A 131 -19.60 -8.99 14.98
CA PHE A 131 -18.49 -8.21 14.44
C PHE A 131 -18.97 -6.99 13.65
N VAL A 132 -19.88 -7.19 12.70
CA VAL A 132 -20.44 -6.11 11.87
C VAL A 132 -21.11 -5.06 12.74
N ARG A 133 -21.95 -5.46 13.69
CA ARG A 133 -22.63 -4.53 14.60
C ARG A 133 -21.65 -3.75 15.47
N VAL A 134 -20.66 -4.41 16.08
CA VAL A 134 -19.71 -3.77 16.98
C VAL A 134 -18.82 -2.79 16.23
N VAL A 135 -18.23 -3.20 15.11
CA VAL A 135 -17.42 -2.28 14.29
C VAL A 135 -18.29 -1.19 13.68
N GLY A 136 -19.51 -1.52 13.25
CA GLY A 136 -20.49 -0.60 12.67
C GLY A 136 -20.95 0.50 13.64
N SER A 137 -20.94 0.22 14.94
CA SER A 137 -21.24 1.21 15.99
C SER A 137 -20.16 2.27 16.20
N LEU A 138 -18.94 2.03 15.70
CA LEU A 138 -17.86 3.02 15.70
C LEU A 138 -18.14 4.08 14.61
N THR A 139 -17.62 5.29 14.82
CA THR A 139 -17.78 6.39 13.87
C THR A 139 -16.44 6.91 13.34
N GLY A 140 -16.48 7.49 12.15
CA GLY A 140 -15.35 8.17 11.51
C GLY A 140 -14.05 7.36 11.49
N ARG A 141 -12.96 7.98 11.95
CA ARG A 141 -11.61 7.39 11.92
C ARG A 141 -11.47 6.16 12.81
N SER A 142 -12.26 6.02 13.87
CA SER A 142 -12.21 4.83 14.74
C SER A 142 -12.73 3.59 14.00
N ARG A 143 -13.87 3.72 13.30
CA ARG A 143 -14.41 2.64 12.44
C ARG A 143 -13.41 2.24 11.37
N LEU A 144 -12.83 3.24 10.69
CA LEU A 144 -11.84 3.05 9.64
C LEU A 144 -10.57 2.34 10.15
N ARG A 145 -10.03 2.76 11.31
CA ARG A 145 -8.84 2.16 11.91
C ARG A 145 -9.06 0.69 12.28
N VAL A 146 -10.18 0.37 12.91
CA VAL A 146 -10.53 -1.02 13.24
C VAL A 146 -10.67 -1.86 11.97
N ARG A 147 -11.38 -1.35 10.96
CA ARG A 147 -11.51 -2.00 9.65
C ARG A 147 -10.14 -2.24 9.01
N ASP A 148 -9.28 -1.24 8.97
CA ASP A 148 -7.94 -1.33 8.39
C ASP A 148 -7.06 -2.35 9.09
N TYR A 149 -7.21 -2.50 10.41
CA TYR A 149 -6.42 -3.44 11.19
C TYR A 149 -6.74 -4.90 10.83
N TYR A 150 -8.02 -5.24 10.69
CA TYR A 150 -8.45 -6.55 10.20
C TYR A 150 -8.16 -6.73 8.70
N LEU A 151 -8.29 -5.68 7.88
CA LEU A 151 -7.96 -5.72 6.46
C LEU A 151 -6.48 -6.04 6.24
N TYR A 152 -5.60 -5.41 7.02
CA TYR A 152 -4.17 -5.70 7.01
C TYR A 152 -3.87 -7.16 7.38
N PHE A 153 -4.54 -7.70 8.40
CA PHE A 153 -4.43 -9.13 8.73
C PHE A 153 -4.84 -10.02 7.55
N ALA A 154 -6.02 -9.78 6.96
CA ALA A 154 -6.51 -10.58 5.85
C ALA A 154 -5.61 -10.48 4.60
N HIS A 155 -5.06 -9.28 4.37
CA HIS A 155 -4.09 -8.98 3.30
C HIS A 155 -2.80 -9.79 3.47
N THR A 156 -2.19 -9.73 4.65
CA THR A 156 -0.94 -10.44 4.95
C THR A 156 -1.14 -11.95 5.04
N ALA A 157 -2.30 -12.42 5.48
CA ALA A 157 -2.68 -13.84 5.43
C ALA A 157 -2.85 -14.36 3.99
N GLY A 158 -2.80 -13.48 2.97
CA GLY A 158 -2.80 -13.82 1.56
C GLY A 158 -4.15 -14.33 1.04
N GLN A 159 -5.28 -13.97 1.65
CA GLN A 159 -6.59 -14.55 1.32
C GLN A 159 -6.99 -14.30 -0.14
N PRO A 160 -7.47 -15.33 -0.87
CA PRO A 160 -8.10 -15.13 -2.18
C PRO A 160 -9.26 -14.12 -2.09
N GLY A 161 -9.36 -13.23 -3.07
CA GLY A 161 -10.30 -12.10 -3.08
C GLY A 161 -9.77 -10.85 -2.37
N VAL A 162 -9.04 -10.98 -1.25
CA VAL A 162 -8.33 -9.85 -0.62
C VAL A 162 -7.04 -9.59 -1.37
N SER A 163 -6.11 -10.52 -1.46
CA SER A 163 -4.81 -10.32 -2.14
C SER A 163 -4.92 -9.96 -3.63
N ALA A 164 -6.03 -10.30 -4.28
CA ALA A 164 -6.30 -9.99 -5.68
C ALA A 164 -6.93 -8.60 -5.89
N GLY A 165 -7.69 -8.09 -4.91
CA GLY A 165 -8.41 -6.80 -4.97
C GLY A 165 -8.08 -5.85 -3.80
N SER A 166 -7.01 -6.12 -3.06
CA SER A 166 -6.67 -5.37 -1.86
C SER A 166 -6.40 -3.92 -2.24
N PRO A 167 -6.93 -2.95 -1.49
CA PRO A 167 -6.53 -1.56 -1.62
C PRO A 167 -5.16 -1.29 -0.98
N LEU A 168 -4.44 -2.31 -0.50
CA LEU A 168 -3.15 -2.15 0.16
C LEU A 168 -1.98 -2.54 -0.75
N VAL A 169 -0.92 -1.73 -0.70
CA VAL A 169 0.38 -1.99 -1.32
C VAL A 169 1.40 -2.29 -0.24
N SER A 170 1.89 -3.53 -0.19
CA SER A 170 2.89 -3.95 0.80
C SER A 170 4.24 -3.28 0.55
N THR A 171 4.76 -2.60 1.57
CA THR A 171 6.12 -2.08 1.62
C THR A 171 6.80 -2.56 2.90
N SER A 172 8.11 -2.31 3.05
CA SER A 172 8.87 -2.72 4.24
C SER A 172 9.71 -1.57 4.75
N MET A 173 9.84 -1.41 6.07
CA MET A 173 10.84 -0.49 6.65
C MET A 173 12.28 -0.98 6.47
N ARG A 174 12.48 -2.28 6.21
CA ARG A 174 13.79 -2.90 5.98
C ARG A 174 14.15 -2.84 4.49
N PRO A 175 15.28 -2.21 4.12
CA PRO A 175 15.73 -2.18 2.73
C PRO A 175 16.05 -3.58 2.19
N ASP A 176 16.62 -4.47 3.02
CA ASP A 176 16.97 -5.83 2.60
C ASP A 176 15.75 -6.68 2.26
N THR A 177 14.64 -6.49 2.98
CA THR A 177 13.36 -7.14 2.64
C THR A 177 12.86 -6.65 1.27
N GLY A 178 12.98 -5.34 0.99
CA GLY A 178 12.69 -4.80 -0.35
C GLY A 178 13.57 -5.43 -1.43
N ARG A 179 14.88 -5.57 -1.18
CA ARG A 179 15.82 -6.24 -2.11
C ARG A 179 15.47 -7.71 -2.32
N GLN A 180 15.11 -8.44 -1.27
CA GLN A 180 14.69 -9.83 -1.35
C GLN A 180 13.44 -9.99 -2.22
N PHE A 181 12.43 -9.14 -2.02
CA PHE A 181 11.24 -9.14 -2.86
C PHE A 181 11.54 -8.77 -4.32
N ALA A 182 12.44 -7.80 -4.56
CA ALA A 182 12.84 -7.40 -5.91
C ALA A 182 13.55 -8.53 -6.67
N ARG A 183 14.40 -9.31 -6.00
CA ARG A 183 15.10 -10.47 -6.60
C ARG A 183 14.19 -11.69 -6.76
N GLY A 184 13.09 -11.72 -6.02
CA GLY A 184 12.16 -12.85 -5.99
C GLY A 184 12.78 -14.10 -5.35
N TYR A 185 11.96 -15.13 -5.15
CA TYR A 185 12.38 -16.38 -4.54
C TYR A 185 13.02 -17.38 -5.53
N GLN A 186 13.01 -17.08 -6.84
CA GLN A 186 13.38 -18.04 -7.89
C GLN A 186 14.58 -17.63 -8.76
N GLY A 187 15.33 -16.57 -8.42
CA GLY A 187 16.61 -16.25 -9.08
C GLY A 187 16.54 -16.07 -10.61
N ARG A 188 15.37 -15.73 -11.15
CA ARG A 188 15.22 -15.44 -12.58
C ARG A 188 15.93 -14.11 -12.88
N ASN A 189 16.58 -14.00 -14.05
CA ASN A 189 17.15 -12.75 -14.58
C ASN A 189 16.03 -11.72 -14.83
N LEU A 190 15.52 -11.15 -13.75
CA LEU A 190 14.49 -10.13 -13.74
C LEU A 190 15.18 -8.85 -13.29
N GLU A 191 15.08 -7.79 -14.07
CA GLU A 191 15.55 -6.44 -13.76
C GLU A 191 14.97 -6.01 -12.39
N PRO A 192 15.72 -6.14 -11.28
CA PRO A 192 15.15 -6.06 -9.95
C PRO A 192 15.22 -4.61 -9.47
N TRP A 193 14.06 -4.02 -9.21
CA TRP A 193 13.95 -2.63 -8.77
C TRP A 193 13.49 -2.53 -7.32
N VAL A 194 14.07 -1.58 -6.59
CA VAL A 194 13.60 -1.18 -5.26
C VAL A 194 13.16 0.26 -5.32
N ILE A 195 11.87 0.50 -5.11
CA ILE A 195 11.30 1.84 -4.97
C ILE A 195 11.58 2.34 -3.56
N HIS A 196 12.18 3.51 -3.44
CA HIS A 196 12.40 4.21 -2.18
C HIS A 196 11.26 5.21 -1.98
N TYR A 197 10.55 5.09 -0.86
CA TYR A 197 9.32 5.84 -0.59
C TYR A 197 9.35 6.39 0.83
N PHE A 198 8.70 7.54 1.06
CA PHE A 198 8.46 8.05 2.41
C PHE A 198 6.96 8.22 2.67
N ILE A 199 6.56 8.21 3.94
CA ILE A 199 5.18 8.43 4.35
C ILE A 199 5.20 9.55 5.39
N PRO A 200 4.52 10.67 5.16
CA PRO A 200 4.43 11.74 6.15
C PRO A 200 3.47 11.40 7.28
N ARG A 201 3.70 12.02 8.44
CA ARG A 201 2.72 12.01 9.53
C ARG A 201 1.46 12.81 9.14
N PRO A 202 0.29 12.43 9.69
CA PRO A 202 0.05 11.23 10.49
C PRO A 202 -0.03 9.98 9.58
N PHE A 203 0.75 8.94 9.90
CA PHE A 203 0.99 7.81 8.99
C PHE A 203 -0.29 7.04 8.65
N GLU A 204 -1.27 6.99 9.56
CA GLU A 204 -2.55 6.30 9.37
C GLU A 204 -3.40 6.89 8.24
N ASN A 205 -3.07 8.09 7.76
CA ASN A 205 -3.73 8.69 6.61
C ASN A 205 -3.39 7.94 5.33
N PHE A 206 -2.16 7.42 5.23
CA PHE A 206 -1.65 6.81 4.00
C PHE A 206 -1.29 5.33 4.17
N ALA A 207 -1.21 4.81 5.38
CA ALA A 207 -0.74 3.45 5.61
C ALA A 207 -1.40 2.78 6.82
N VAL A 208 -1.26 1.45 6.87
CA VAL A 208 -1.56 0.62 8.03
C VAL A 208 -0.24 0.09 8.58
N LEU A 209 0.01 0.35 9.86
CA LEU A 209 1.25 0.02 10.57
C LEU A 209 0.91 -0.79 11.82
N PRO A 210 1.04 -2.13 11.81
CA PRO A 210 0.56 -2.94 12.92
C PRO A 210 1.23 -2.57 14.27
N TRP A 211 2.54 -2.25 14.28
CA TRP A 211 3.25 -1.88 15.52
C TRP A 211 3.05 -0.43 15.99
N HIS A 212 2.69 0.50 15.09
CA HIS A 212 2.37 1.88 15.44
C HIS A 212 0.87 2.04 15.77
N SER A 213 0.10 0.95 15.63
CA SER A 213 -1.33 0.91 15.84
C SER A 213 -1.71 0.52 17.27
N THR A 214 -0.93 0.92 18.29
CA THR A 214 -1.35 0.79 19.69
C THR A 214 -2.77 1.35 19.87
N ASN A 215 -3.08 2.45 19.18
CA ASN A 215 -4.43 3.01 19.15
C ASN A 215 -5.49 2.12 18.47
N ALA A 216 -5.15 1.32 17.45
CA ALA A 216 -6.11 0.41 16.81
C ALA A 216 -6.31 -0.88 17.62
N ASP A 217 -5.24 -1.44 18.20
CA ASP A 217 -5.33 -2.56 19.14
C ASP A 217 -6.16 -2.17 20.38
N ASP A 218 -5.87 -1.00 20.97
CA ASP A 218 -6.63 -0.45 22.09
C ASP A 218 -8.10 -0.22 21.71
N GLN A 219 -8.37 0.31 20.51
CA GLN A 219 -9.73 0.48 20.00
C GLN A 219 -10.45 -0.86 19.84
N VAL A 220 -9.81 -1.87 19.23
CA VAL A 220 -10.37 -3.20 19.05
C VAL A 220 -10.70 -3.85 20.39
N ARG A 221 -9.78 -3.78 21.36
CA ARG A 221 -10.01 -4.30 22.71
C ARG A 221 -11.10 -3.54 23.46
N SER A 222 -11.17 -2.22 23.31
CA SER A 222 -12.17 -1.38 23.98
C SER A 222 -13.60 -1.70 23.54
N VAL A 223 -13.78 -2.24 22.33
CA VAL A 223 -15.07 -2.71 21.84
C VAL A 223 -15.30 -4.21 22.03
N GLY A 224 -14.42 -4.89 22.78
CA GLY A 224 -14.57 -6.31 23.13
C GLY A 224 -14.31 -7.28 21.97
N LEU A 225 -13.66 -6.83 20.89
CA LEU A 225 -13.26 -7.71 19.79
C LEU A 225 -11.84 -8.26 20.02
N PRO A 226 -11.53 -9.46 19.52
CA PRO A 226 -10.18 -10.00 19.63
C PRO A 226 -9.24 -9.36 18.60
N SER A 227 -8.08 -8.96 19.07
CA SER A 227 -7.07 -8.31 18.23
C SER A 227 -6.27 -9.29 17.35
N PRO A 228 -6.02 -8.94 16.08
CA PRO A 228 -4.93 -9.51 15.30
C PRO A 228 -3.57 -9.43 16.03
N PRO A 229 -2.55 -10.15 15.55
CA PRO A 229 -1.20 -10.03 16.11
C PRO A 229 -0.66 -8.59 15.97
N LEU A 230 -0.15 -8.03 17.07
CA LEU A 230 0.32 -6.63 17.13
C LEU A 230 1.42 -6.30 16.10
N PHE A 231 2.23 -7.29 15.71
CA PHE A 231 3.31 -7.09 14.73
C PHE A 231 3.00 -7.70 13.36
N GLY A 232 1.73 -8.03 13.11
CA GLY A 232 1.30 -8.77 11.92
C GLY A 232 1.77 -10.22 11.92
N LEU A 233 1.48 -10.93 10.83
CA LEU A 233 1.83 -12.34 10.67
C LEU A 233 3.32 -12.55 10.32
N PHE A 234 3.97 -11.55 9.73
CA PHE A 234 5.37 -11.62 9.30
C PHE A 234 6.20 -10.50 9.96
N PRO A 235 6.39 -10.53 11.28
CA PRO A 235 7.01 -9.42 12.02
C PRO A 235 8.42 -9.07 11.54
N ALA A 236 9.20 -10.08 11.11
CA ALA A 236 10.54 -9.89 10.57
C ALA A 236 10.59 -9.06 9.27
N GLN A 237 9.49 -9.01 8.51
CA GLN A 237 9.39 -8.21 7.29
C GLN A 237 9.17 -6.72 7.59
N GLN A 238 8.72 -6.37 8.80
CA GLN A 238 8.39 -4.99 9.19
C GLN A 238 7.53 -4.30 8.12
N GLU A 239 6.46 -4.99 7.71
CA GLU A 239 5.61 -4.56 6.61
C GLU A 239 4.78 -3.33 6.99
N VAL A 240 4.83 -2.31 6.14
CA VAL A 240 3.93 -1.16 6.14
C VAL A 240 3.03 -1.27 4.92
N ALA A 241 1.72 -1.37 5.13
CA ALA A 241 0.78 -1.47 4.03
C ALA A 241 0.28 -0.09 3.63
N VAL A 242 0.74 0.44 2.49
CA VAL A 242 0.31 1.74 1.96
C VAL A 242 -1.07 1.61 1.35
N LYS A 243 -1.98 2.52 1.67
CA LYS A 243 -3.36 2.55 1.20
C LYS A 243 -3.43 3.11 -0.22
N GLY A 244 -4.23 2.48 -1.06
CA GLY A 244 -4.55 2.89 -2.42
C GLY A 244 -3.41 2.72 -3.42
N ALA A 245 -2.29 3.41 -3.21
CA ALA A 245 -1.16 3.46 -4.14
C ALA A 245 0.11 3.95 -3.45
N LEU A 246 1.28 3.59 -4.00
CA LEU A 246 2.48 4.40 -3.82
C LEU A 246 2.31 5.66 -4.65
N LEU A 247 1.92 6.76 -3.99
CA LEU A 247 1.67 8.03 -4.66
C LEU A 247 2.99 8.61 -5.19
N PRO A 248 3.01 9.12 -6.43
CA PRO A 248 4.24 9.59 -7.05
C PRO A 248 4.95 10.69 -6.25
N HIS A 249 4.16 11.56 -5.60
CA HIS A 249 4.60 12.63 -4.71
C HIS A 249 5.51 12.17 -3.57
N PHE A 250 5.46 10.89 -3.17
CA PHE A 250 6.27 10.39 -2.07
C PHE A 250 7.34 9.38 -2.49
N ILE A 251 7.54 9.20 -3.82
CA ILE A 251 8.61 8.37 -4.38
C ILE A 251 9.89 9.19 -4.45
N ILE A 252 10.90 8.81 -3.65
CA ILE A 252 12.23 9.43 -3.63
C ILE A 252 13.01 9.08 -4.91
N GLY A 253 12.87 7.83 -5.37
CA GLY A 253 13.60 7.31 -6.51
C GLY A 253 13.56 5.79 -6.56
N VAL A 254 14.28 5.22 -7.52
CA VAL A 254 14.37 3.77 -7.73
C VAL A 254 15.83 3.35 -7.72
N ARG A 255 16.14 2.26 -7.03
CA ARG A 255 17.41 1.56 -7.18
C ARG A 255 17.22 0.38 -8.12
N ASP A 256 17.95 0.37 -9.23
CA ASP A 256 18.13 -0.82 -10.04
C ASP A 256 19.23 -1.68 -9.41
N LEU A 257 18.89 -2.91 -9.01
CA LEU A 257 19.82 -3.82 -8.38
C LEU A 257 20.74 -4.56 -9.37
N THR A 258 20.48 -4.44 -10.68
CA THR A 258 21.36 -4.99 -11.73
C THR A 258 22.58 -4.12 -11.90
N SER A 259 22.38 -2.81 -12.07
CA SER A 259 23.44 -1.83 -12.25
C SER A 259 23.94 -1.22 -10.93
N ASP A 260 23.26 -1.49 -9.81
CA ASP A 260 23.40 -0.81 -8.51
C ASP A 260 23.27 0.73 -8.59
N GLN A 261 22.59 1.22 -9.61
CA GLN A 261 22.33 2.65 -9.77
C GLN A 261 21.06 3.06 -9.04
N PHE A 262 21.16 4.20 -8.34
CA PHE A 262 19.99 4.88 -7.80
C PHE A 262 19.61 6.03 -8.72
N VAL A 263 18.40 5.98 -9.25
CA VAL A 263 17.81 7.03 -10.08
C VAL A 263 16.86 7.84 -9.20
N PRO A 264 17.23 9.08 -8.83
CA PRO A 264 16.34 9.96 -8.07
C PRO A 264 15.11 10.32 -8.91
N ASN A 265 14.00 10.62 -8.23
CA ASN A 265 12.84 11.19 -8.88
C ASN A 265 13.22 12.57 -9.46
N PRO A 266 13.16 12.77 -10.79
CA PRO A 266 13.62 14.00 -11.43
C PRO A 266 12.80 15.23 -10.99
N HIS A 267 11.57 15.03 -10.52
CA HIS A 267 10.72 16.12 -10.03
C HIS A 267 11.27 16.77 -8.74
N LEU A 268 12.24 16.14 -8.06
CA LEU A 268 12.99 16.76 -6.96
C LEU A 268 13.82 17.97 -7.39
N PHE A 269 14.15 18.08 -8.68
CA PHE A 269 15.05 19.11 -9.22
C PHE A 269 14.32 20.18 -10.04
N VAL A 270 13.05 19.97 -10.38
CA VAL A 270 12.30 20.91 -11.24
C VAL A 270 12.00 22.23 -10.51
N ASN A 271 11.90 22.21 -9.18
CA ASN A 271 11.58 23.37 -8.35
C ASN A 271 12.60 23.54 -7.21
N HIS A 272 13.81 24.02 -7.52
CA HIS A 272 14.85 24.35 -6.54
C HIS A 272 14.46 25.43 -5.51
N GLY A 273 13.29 26.06 -5.67
CA GLY A 273 12.77 27.07 -4.74
C GLY A 273 11.86 26.54 -3.63
N LEU A 274 11.58 25.23 -3.60
CA LEU A 274 10.75 24.64 -2.54
C LEU A 274 11.55 24.48 -1.27
N VAL A 275 10.91 24.71 -0.12
CA VAL A 275 11.52 24.42 1.16
C VAL A 275 11.51 22.90 1.35
N PRO A 276 12.64 22.23 1.59
CA PRO A 276 12.69 20.78 1.78
C PRO A 276 11.70 20.24 2.83
N ASP A 277 11.33 21.05 3.83
CA ASP A 277 10.26 20.74 4.79
C ASP A 277 8.87 20.59 4.15
N GLU A 278 8.53 21.43 3.16
CA GLU A 278 7.27 21.33 2.43
C GLU A 278 7.20 20.02 1.63
N ILE A 279 8.31 19.57 1.05
CA ILE A 279 8.37 18.26 0.37
C ILE A 279 8.13 17.12 1.36
N CYS A 280 8.67 17.24 2.58
CA CYS A 280 8.45 16.25 3.63
C CYS A 280 6.97 16.22 4.07
N GLU A 281 6.27 17.35 4.09
CA GLU A 281 4.86 17.41 4.52
C GLU A 281 3.86 17.11 3.39
N HIS A 282 4.09 17.66 2.21
CA HIS A 282 3.13 17.67 1.09
C HIS A 282 3.53 16.76 -0.06
N GLY A 283 4.75 16.25 -0.05
CA GLY A 283 5.32 15.47 -1.14
C GLY A 283 5.99 16.34 -2.20
N ILE A 284 6.67 15.66 -3.11
CA ILE A 284 7.31 16.23 -4.29
C ILE A 284 6.21 16.75 -5.20
N PRO A 285 6.20 18.04 -5.56
CA PRO A 285 5.19 18.57 -6.47
C PRO A 285 5.44 18.06 -7.88
N ILE A 286 4.39 17.52 -8.46
CA ILE A 286 4.42 16.91 -9.79
C ILE A 286 3.26 17.52 -10.56
N ASP A 287 3.55 18.10 -11.71
CA ASP A 287 2.51 18.61 -12.60
C ASP A 287 1.71 17.43 -13.15
N GLN A 288 0.50 17.27 -12.63
CA GLN A 288 -0.47 16.26 -13.03
C GLN A 288 -1.66 16.86 -13.79
N SER A 289 -1.53 18.06 -14.35
CA SER A 289 -2.59 18.74 -15.13
C SER A 289 -3.15 17.89 -16.27
N ARG A 290 -2.33 17.01 -16.85
CA ARG A 290 -2.71 16.07 -17.92
C ARG A 290 -2.85 14.62 -17.48
N PHE A 291 -2.96 14.37 -16.16
CA PHE A 291 -3.03 13.02 -15.62
C PHE A 291 -4.20 12.22 -16.18
N THR A 292 -5.39 12.83 -16.22
CA THR A 292 -6.59 12.15 -16.72
C THR A 292 -6.47 11.78 -18.19
N ASP A 293 -5.79 12.56 -19.01
CA ASP A 293 -5.59 12.24 -20.43
C ASP A 293 -4.60 11.08 -20.62
N THR A 294 -3.59 10.99 -19.76
CA THR A 294 -2.45 10.08 -19.93
C THR A 294 -2.59 8.75 -19.19
N ILE A 295 -3.46 8.68 -18.17
CA ILE A 295 -3.70 7.44 -17.41
C ILE A 295 -4.28 6.32 -18.29
N PHE A 296 -4.99 6.66 -19.37
CA PHE A 296 -5.59 5.72 -20.32
C PHE A 296 -4.56 4.92 -21.14
N ASP A 297 -3.32 5.41 -21.21
CA ASP A 297 -2.21 4.74 -21.89
C ASP A 297 -1.46 3.74 -21.00
N THR A 298 -1.96 3.51 -19.79
CA THR A 298 -1.38 2.60 -18.80
C THR A 298 -2.16 1.29 -18.69
N GLY A 299 -1.65 0.34 -17.92
CA GLY A 299 -2.34 -0.91 -17.57
C GLY A 299 -3.39 -0.75 -16.46
N TYR A 300 -3.70 0.48 -16.03
CA TYR A 300 -4.66 0.74 -14.98
C TYR A 300 -6.11 0.83 -15.48
N GLY A 301 -7.02 0.19 -14.75
CA GLY A 301 -8.48 0.24 -14.95
C GLY A 301 -9.17 1.26 -14.04
N GLY A 302 -8.41 1.92 -13.16
CA GLY A 302 -8.89 2.94 -12.23
C GLY A 302 -7.73 3.77 -11.69
N PHE A 303 -8.05 4.88 -11.03
CA PHE A 303 -7.09 5.66 -10.26
C PHE A 303 -7.74 6.19 -8.99
N LEU A 304 -6.96 6.88 -8.18
CA LEU A 304 -7.45 7.49 -6.95
C LEU A 304 -6.83 8.88 -6.77
N GLU A 305 -7.57 9.72 -6.08
CA GLU A 305 -7.08 10.96 -5.47
C GLU A 305 -6.99 10.72 -3.96
N ALA A 306 -5.96 11.28 -3.34
CA ALA A 306 -5.76 11.20 -1.90
C ALA A 306 -5.63 12.61 -1.33
N GLU A 307 -6.45 12.92 -0.34
CA GLU A 307 -6.37 14.15 0.43
C GLU A 307 -5.42 13.96 1.63
N ARG A 308 -4.83 15.06 2.13
CA ARG A 308 -3.91 15.02 3.28
C ARG A 308 -4.54 14.43 4.54
N THR A 309 -5.86 14.57 4.69
CA THR A 309 -6.66 14.02 5.80
C THR A 309 -6.76 12.49 5.78
N GLY A 310 -6.25 11.84 4.73
CA GLY A 310 -6.38 10.41 4.51
C GLY A 310 -7.76 10.03 3.98
N ASP A 311 -8.43 10.97 3.32
CA ASP A 311 -9.62 10.73 2.51
C ASP A 311 -9.20 10.38 1.09
N PHE A 312 -9.93 9.44 0.48
CA PHE A 312 -9.61 8.91 -0.84
C PHE A 312 -10.84 8.97 -1.72
N ARG A 313 -10.65 9.32 -2.99
CA ARG A 313 -11.68 9.26 -4.03
C ARG A 313 -11.21 8.32 -5.11
N ASP A 314 -12.00 7.30 -5.39
CA ASP A 314 -11.72 6.29 -6.39
C ASP A 314 -12.40 6.66 -7.72
N PHE A 315 -11.70 6.47 -8.83
CA PHE A 315 -12.19 6.73 -10.18
C PHE A 315 -12.00 5.50 -11.06
N SER A 316 -13.03 5.14 -11.83
CA SER A 316 -12.95 4.10 -12.85
C SER A 316 -12.55 4.70 -14.20
N VAL A 317 -11.61 4.04 -14.87
CA VAL A 317 -11.19 4.42 -16.24
C VAL A 317 -12.24 3.98 -17.27
N ALA A 318 -13.17 3.09 -16.92
CA ALA A 318 -14.25 2.63 -17.83
C ALA A 318 -15.38 3.67 -18.00
N ASP A 319 -15.49 4.66 -17.12
CA ASP A 319 -16.65 5.56 -17.05
C ASP A 319 -16.63 6.72 -18.06
N ARG A 320 -15.57 6.88 -18.87
CA ARG A 320 -15.51 7.87 -19.98
C ARG A 320 -15.90 7.32 -21.35
N SER A 321 -16.40 6.09 -21.43
CA SER A 321 -16.97 5.51 -22.66
C SER A 321 -18.47 5.83 -22.84
N ARG A 322 -19.02 6.79 -22.08
CA ARG A 322 -20.39 7.31 -22.22
C ARG A 322 -20.38 8.82 -22.37
#